data_AF-A0A918S5T5-F1
#
_entry.id   AF-A0A918S5T5-F1
#
_cell.length_a   1.000
_cell.length_b   1.000
_cell.length_c   1.000
_cell.angle_alpha   90.00
_cell.angle_beta   90.00
_cell.angle_gamma   90.00
#
_symmetry.space_group_name_H-M   'P 1'
#
loop_
_entity.id
_entity.type
_entity.pdbx_description
1 polymer ?
#
loop_
_entity_poly.entity_id
_entity_poly.type
_entity_poly.pdbx_seq_one_letter_code
_entity_poly.pdbx_strand_id
1 'polypeptide(L)'
;MKAIYFLIALILAGPVSLAQDPNFHVYLSFRQSNMEGHAKFEPQDTVGNERFQVLQSVDCSELGREAGNWYTAVPPLSRCDTGLTPTDYFGRTMVQNLPENVKVG
;
A
#
# COMPACT_ATOMS: atom_id res chain seq x y z
N MET A 1 23.93 -8.56 41.95
CA MET A 1 23.05 -7.36 42.00
C MET A 1 23.24 -6.43 40.81
N LYS A 2 24.45 -5.90 40.51
CA LYS A 2 24.69 -5.00 39.36
C LYS A 2 24.26 -5.56 37.99
N ALA A 3 24.54 -6.83 37.72
CA ALA A 3 24.12 -7.50 36.49
C ALA A 3 22.59 -7.63 36.35
N ILE A 4 21.87 -7.76 37.47
CA ILE A 4 20.40 -7.86 37.49
C ILE A 4 19.80 -6.49 37.12
N TYR A 5 20.33 -5.40 37.69
CA TYR A 5 19.91 -4.05 37.33
C TYR A 5 20.21 -3.72 35.87
N PHE A 6 21.34 -4.20 35.33
CA PHE A 6 21.69 -4.04 33.93
C PHE A 6 20.73 -4.80 33.00
N LEU A 7 20.35 -6.03 33.35
CA LEU A 7 19.36 -6.81 32.59
C LEU A 7 17.97 -6.15 32.60
N ILE A 8 17.54 -5.64 33.75
CA ILE A 8 16.24 -4.94 33.89
C ILE A 8 16.22 -3.67 33.03
N ALA A 9 17.31 -2.90 33.03
CA ALA A 9 17.43 -1.71 32.18
C ALA A 9 17.37 -2.05 30.68
N LEU A 10 17.96 -3.18 30.26
CA LEU A 10 17.92 -3.63 28.87
C LEU A 10 16.51 -4.03 28.41
N ILE A 11 15.73 -4.66 29.30
CA ILE A 11 14.34 -5.08 29.02
C ILE A 11 13.40 -3.86 28.93
N LEU A 12 13.62 -2.85 29.77
CA LEU A 12 12.83 -1.62 29.76
C LEU A 12 13.19 -0.66 28.62
N ALA A 13 14.34 -0.83 27.98
CA ALA A 13 14.82 -0.02 26.85
C ALA A 13 14.44 -0.58 25.47
N GLY A 14 13.56 -1.59 25.40
CA GLY A 14 13.08 -2.13 24.14
C GLY A 14 12.38 -1.05 23.29
N PRO A 15 12.49 -1.11 21.95
CA PRO A 15 11.84 -0.13 21.09
C PRO A 15 10.33 -0.14 21.31
N VAL A 16 9.75 1.03 21.54
CA VAL A 16 8.29 1.21 21.53
C VAL A 16 7.83 0.94 20.10
N SER A 17 7.16 -0.19 19.88
CA SER A 17 6.49 -0.47 18.62
C SER A 17 5.24 0.42 18.55
N LEU A 18 5.35 1.58 17.89
CA LEU A 18 4.18 2.38 17.53
C LEU A 18 3.37 1.56 16.52
N ALA A 19 2.11 1.31 16.84
CA ALA A 19 1.20 0.72 15.86
C ALA A 19 1.19 1.59 14.60
N GLN A 20 1.19 0.94 13.43
CA GLN A 20 0.95 1.62 12.17
C GLN A 20 -0.36 2.40 12.26
N ASP A 21 -0.46 3.51 11.51
CA ASP A 21 -1.67 4.35 11.43
C ASP A 21 -2.91 3.45 11.36
N PRO A 22 -3.77 3.42 12.40
CA PRO A 22 -4.90 2.51 12.46
C PRO A 22 -5.95 2.81 11.39
N ASN A 23 -5.86 4.00 10.77
CA ASN A 23 -6.72 4.39 9.66
C ASN A 23 -6.07 4.10 8.30
N PHE A 24 -4.93 3.41 8.25
CA PHE A 24 -4.34 2.94 6.99
C PHE A 24 -4.50 1.43 6.84
N HIS A 25 -5.49 1.03 6.04
CA HIS A 25 -5.81 -0.38 5.81
C HIS A 25 -5.01 -0.89 4.61
N VAL A 26 -4.07 -1.81 4.85
CA VAL A 26 -3.21 -2.39 3.80
C VAL A 26 -3.71 -3.77 3.40
N TYR A 27 -3.91 -3.98 2.09
CA TYR A 27 -4.39 -5.23 1.50
C TYR A 27 -3.36 -5.84 0.56
N LEU A 28 -2.97 -7.07 0.86
CA LEU A 28 -1.98 -7.78 0.06
C LEU A 28 -2.67 -8.61 -1.03
N SER A 29 -2.49 -8.20 -2.28
CA SER A 29 -3.14 -8.81 -3.44
C SER A 29 -2.21 -9.81 -4.13
N PHE A 30 -2.43 -11.12 -3.95
CA PHE A 30 -1.62 -12.18 -4.57
C PHE A 30 -2.43 -13.06 -5.50
N ARG A 31 -1.91 -13.30 -6.71
CA ARG A 31 -2.36 -14.37 -7.63
C ARG A 31 -1.42 -14.44 -8.83
N GLN A 32 -1.80 -15.26 -9.82
CA GLN A 32 -1.26 -15.26 -11.18
C GLN A 32 -1.70 -14.02 -12.00
N SER A 33 -1.44 -14.06 -13.31
CA SER A 33 -1.67 -12.98 -14.30
C SER A 33 -3.01 -12.24 -14.23
N ASN A 34 -4.13 -12.90 -13.92
CA ASN A 34 -5.42 -12.20 -13.81
C ASN A 34 -5.50 -11.20 -12.64
N MET A 35 -4.66 -11.34 -11.61
CA MET A 35 -4.53 -10.35 -10.54
C MET A 35 -3.50 -9.26 -10.88
N GLU A 36 -2.46 -9.59 -11.64
CA GLU A 36 -1.52 -8.61 -12.21
C GLU A 36 -2.29 -7.61 -13.10
N GLY A 37 -3.21 -8.14 -13.91
CA GLY A 37 -4.14 -7.33 -14.71
C GLY A 37 -3.56 -6.95 -16.07
N HIS A 38 -4.32 -7.22 -17.13
CA HIS A 38 -3.95 -6.87 -18.51
C HIS A 38 -5.12 -6.27 -19.31
N ALA A 39 -6.23 -5.98 -18.65
CA ALA A 39 -7.32 -5.27 -19.29
C ALA A 39 -6.89 -3.82 -19.59
N LYS A 40 -7.24 -3.30 -20.75
CA LYS A 40 -6.95 -1.91 -21.09
C LYS A 40 -7.79 -1.00 -20.19
N PHE A 41 -7.13 -0.08 -19.50
CA PHE A 41 -7.81 0.95 -18.71
C PHE A 41 -8.33 2.09 -19.61
N GLU A 42 -9.38 2.76 -19.15
CA GLU A 42 -10.05 3.87 -19.82
C GLU A 42 -9.84 5.19 -19.05
N PRO A 43 -10.19 6.36 -19.62
CA PRO A 43 -9.96 7.65 -18.95
C PRO A 43 -10.59 7.78 -17.55
N GLN A 44 -11.72 7.13 -17.29
CA GLN A 44 -12.32 7.15 -15.95
C GLN A 44 -11.50 6.37 -14.91
N ASP A 45 -10.72 5.37 -15.35
CA ASP A 45 -9.86 4.59 -14.46
C ASP A 45 -8.60 5.40 -14.08
N THR A 46 -8.27 6.48 -14.77
CA THR A 46 -7.08 7.29 -14.46
C THR A 46 -7.32 8.39 -13.43
N VAL A 47 -8.58 8.55 -12.98
CA VAL A 47 -8.94 9.50 -11.91
C VAL A 47 -8.49 8.94 -10.57
N GLY A 48 -7.48 9.56 -9.95
CA GLY A 48 -6.93 9.16 -8.66
C GLY A 48 -7.72 9.66 -7.45
N ASN A 49 -7.53 9.00 -6.30
CA ASN A 49 -8.01 9.44 -5.00
C ASN A 49 -6.87 9.32 -3.99
N GLU A 50 -6.50 10.39 -3.30
CA GLU A 50 -5.36 10.40 -2.37
C GLU A 50 -5.49 9.42 -1.21
N ARG A 51 -6.70 8.97 -0.88
CA ARG A 51 -6.93 7.93 0.14
C ARG A 51 -6.67 6.52 -0.38
N PHE A 52 -6.60 6.31 -1.69
CA PHE A 52 -6.27 5.03 -2.27
C PHE A 52 -4.82 5.05 -2.77
N GLN A 53 -3.97 4.30 -2.10
CA GLN A 53 -2.53 4.23 -2.33
C GLN A 53 -2.15 2.86 -2.89
N VAL A 54 -1.03 2.78 -3.61
CA VAL A 54 -0.40 1.55 -4.05
C VAL A 54 1.07 1.57 -3.66
N LEU A 55 1.55 0.47 -3.09
CA LEU A 55 2.97 0.28 -2.84
C LEU A 55 3.63 -0.22 -4.12
N GLN A 56 4.53 0.57 -4.68
CA GLN A 56 5.23 0.20 -5.91
C GLN A 56 6.14 -1.01 -5.66
N SER A 57 5.94 -2.09 -6.44
CA SER A 57 6.64 -3.36 -6.24
C SER A 57 8.01 -3.44 -6.94
N VAL A 58 8.18 -2.68 -8.01
CA VAL A 58 9.38 -2.64 -8.88
C VAL A 58 9.62 -1.20 -9.36
N ASP A 59 10.86 -0.86 -9.71
CA ASP A 59 11.14 0.46 -10.28
C ASP A 59 10.46 0.64 -11.64
N CYS A 60 9.76 1.76 -11.81
CA CYS A 60 9.03 2.14 -13.03
C CYS A 60 9.37 3.58 -13.41
N SER A 61 10.49 3.77 -14.11
CA SER A 61 10.94 5.08 -14.59
C SER A 61 9.90 5.80 -15.45
N GLU A 62 9.18 5.06 -16.30
CA GLU A 62 8.14 5.60 -17.20
C GLU A 62 6.95 6.21 -16.44
N LEU A 63 6.70 5.74 -15.21
CA LEU A 63 5.64 6.26 -14.35
C LEU A 63 6.18 7.21 -13.27
N GLY A 64 7.50 7.43 -13.22
CA GLY A 64 8.16 8.18 -12.14
C GLY A 64 7.99 7.53 -10.76
N ARG A 65 7.92 6.20 -10.68
CA ARG A 65 7.71 5.45 -9.43
C ARG A 65 8.92 4.56 -9.12
N GLU A 66 9.30 4.51 -7.85
CA GLU A 66 10.40 3.70 -7.31
C GLU A 66 9.86 2.63 -6.38
N ALA A 67 10.46 1.45 -6.37
CA ALA A 67 10.04 0.33 -5.53
C ALA A 67 10.08 0.69 -4.04
N GLY A 68 9.08 0.21 -3.29
CA GLY A 68 8.98 0.42 -1.84
C GLY A 68 8.36 1.77 -1.43
N ASN A 69 7.95 2.60 -2.38
CA ASN A 69 7.27 3.87 -2.11
C ASN A 69 5.76 3.79 -2.38
N TRP A 70 4.99 4.56 -1.62
CA TRP A 70 3.53 4.67 -1.77
C TRP A 70 3.18 5.80 -2.73
N TYR A 71 2.23 5.53 -3.63
CA TYR A 71 1.72 6.48 -4.61
C TYR A 71 0.19 6.45 -4.66
N THR A 72 -0.45 7.54 -5.08
CA THR A 72 -1.87 7.53 -5.43
C THR A 72 -2.13 6.44 -6.48
N ALA A 73 -3.03 5.52 -6.15
CA ALA A 73 -3.33 4.36 -6.97
C ALA A 73 -4.05 4.78 -8.25
N VAL A 74 -3.31 4.74 -9.36
CA VAL A 74 -3.77 4.96 -10.73
C VAL A 74 -3.13 3.87 -11.60
N PRO A 75 -3.91 3.18 -12.46
CA PRO A 75 -3.38 2.14 -13.33
C PRO A 75 -2.16 2.60 -14.13
N PRO A 76 -1.19 1.70 -14.37
CA PRO A 76 -1.15 0.33 -13.86
C PRO A 76 -0.69 0.23 -12.39
N LEU A 77 -1.22 -0.73 -11.65
CA LEU A 77 -0.93 -0.92 -10.22
C LEU A 77 0.15 -1.97 -9.93
N SER A 78 0.23 -3.05 -10.73
CA SER A 78 1.13 -4.18 -10.41
C SER A 78 2.55 -3.96 -10.92
N ARG A 79 2.71 -3.60 -12.20
CA ARG A 79 3.99 -3.31 -12.89
C ARG A 79 3.81 -2.23 -13.97
N CYS A 80 4.93 -1.74 -14.49
CA CYS A 80 5.00 -0.56 -15.36
C CYS A 80 4.21 -0.68 -16.67
N ASP A 81 4.05 -1.89 -17.19
CA ASP A 81 3.47 -2.22 -18.50
C ASP A 81 2.20 -3.08 -18.40
N THR A 82 1.59 -3.13 -17.22
CA THR A 82 0.37 -3.91 -16.96
C THR A 82 -0.89 -3.10 -17.26
N GLY A 83 -2.05 -3.73 -17.10
CA GLY A 83 -3.35 -3.11 -17.30
C GLY A 83 -4.09 -2.85 -16.00
N LEU A 84 -5.41 -2.82 -16.11
CA LEU A 84 -6.34 -2.79 -15.00
C LEU A 84 -6.34 -4.13 -14.26
N THR A 85 -6.32 -4.07 -12.93
CA THR A 85 -6.40 -5.21 -12.01
C THR A 85 -7.71 -5.20 -11.23
N PRO A 86 -8.21 -6.35 -10.72
CA PRO A 86 -9.30 -6.35 -9.74
C PRO A 86 -9.08 -5.41 -8.54
N THR A 87 -7.81 -5.17 -8.16
CA THR A 87 -7.46 -4.28 -7.04
C THR A 87 -7.84 -2.83 -7.29
N ASP A 88 -7.90 -2.37 -8.56
CA ASP A 88 -8.33 -1.00 -8.91
C ASP A 88 -9.73 -0.69 -8.37
N TYR A 89 -10.69 -1.56 -8.70
CA TYR A 89 -12.08 -1.36 -8.31
C TYR A 89 -12.35 -1.77 -6.87
N PHE A 90 -11.61 -2.74 -6.33
CA PHE A 90 -11.64 -3.04 -4.90
C PHE A 90 -11.27 -1.80 -4.07
N GLY A 91 -10.10 -1.20 -4.31
CA GLY A 91 -9.64 -0.05 -3.54
C GLY A 91 -10.52 1.20 -3.70
N ARG A 92 -10.98 1.48 -4.94
CA ARG A 92 -11.95 2.56 -5.22
C ARG A 92 -13.25 2.37 -4.44
N THR A 93 -13.79 1.17 -4.44
CA THR A 93 -15.02 0.85 -3.71
C THR A 93 -14.80 1.00 -2.21
N MET A 94 -13.64 0.58 -1.70
CA MET A 94 -13.31 0.72 -0.29
C MET A 94 -13.25 2.18 0.14
N VAL A 95 -12.53 3.06 -0.57
CA VAL A 95 -12.47 4.48 -0.19
C VAL A 95 -13.82 5.19 -0.34
N GLN A 96 -14.70 4.74 -1.25
CA GLN A 96 -16.06 5.28 -1.35
C GLN A 96 -16.95 4.96 -0.15
N ASN A 97 -16.71 3.82 0.52
CA ASN A 97 -17.60 3.30 1.56
C ASN A 97 -17.00 3.36 2.97
N LEU A 98 -15.70 3.63 3.11
CA LEU A 98 -15.03 3.81 4.39
C LEU A 98 -15.05 5.27 4.86
N PRO A 99 -15.00 5.52 6.18
CA PRO A 99 -14.89 6.87 6.75
C PRO A 99 -13.78 7.70 6.10
N GLU A 100 -13.99 9.03 6.00
CA GLU A 100 -13.07 9.93 5.28
C GLU A 100 -11.64 9.93 5.84
N ASN A 101 -11.47 9.63 7.12
CA ASN A 101 -10.16 9.56 7.75
C ASN A 101 -9.38 8.27 7.41
N VAL A 102 -10.01 7.30 6.73
CA VAL A 102 -9.39 6.01 6.38
C VAL A 102 -8.77 6.05 4.98
N LYS A 103 -7.53 5.58 4.90
CA LYS A 103 -6.77 5.30 3.68
C LYS A 103 -6.72 3.80 3.43
N VAL A 104 -6.60 3.43 2.16
CA VAL A 104 -6.52 2.06 1.66
C VAL A 104 -5.24 1.91 0.86
N GLY A 105 -4.46 0.88 1.14
CA GLY A 105 -3.20 0.54 0.48
C GLY A 105 -3.17 -0.90 -0.01
#